data_AF-A0A2N0PM08-F1
#
_entry.id   AF-A0A2N0PM08-F1
#
_cell.length_a   1.000
_cell.length_b   1.000
_cell.length_c   1.000
_cell.angle_alpha   90.00
_cell.angle_beta   90.00
_cell.angle_gamma   90.00
#
_symmetry.space_group_name_H-M   'P 1'
#
loop_
_entity.id
_entity.type
_entity.pdbx_description
1 polymer ?
#
loop_
_entity_poly.entity_id
_entity_poly.type
_entity_poly.pdbx_seq_one_letter_code
_entity_poly.pdbx_strand_id
1 'polypeptide(L)'
;MHSIRILRKYPSTYSAVHEHKWSIHLIRLQSILQLYKNVFTFIPTLPSSLSSCRQDNFKLLLDDPFNISKSLRGFHLLQEKEFQDSSIRAHLDDRNNNFETDLSSFINSALSRTRRRITLDRVFIDHPTHPQLLTDPKDIDDAVVNHFQNFVPIKSTPPISIDTLPDRWFSAYQPMDD
;
A
#
# COMPACT_ATOMS: atom_id res chain seq x y z
N MET A 1 -3.85 39.94 10.49
CA MET A 1 -2.61 40.53 11.04
C MET A 1 -2.27 40.08 12.48
N HIS A 2 -2.72 38.91 12.97
CA HIS A 2 -2.49 38.50 14.37
C HIS A 2 -2.00 37.03 14.48
N SER A 3 -0.91 36.70 13.80
CA SER A 3 -0.28 35.37 13.92
C SER A 3 0.80 35.43 15.00
N ILE A 4 0.85 34.45 15.91
CA ILE A 4 1.91 34.38 16.93
C ILE A 4 3.30 34.36 16.29
N ARG A 5 3.44 33.80 15.07
CA ARG A 5 4.70 33.79 14.32
C ARG A 5 5.25 35.20 14.02
N ILE A 6 4.40 36.22 13.96
CA ILE A 6 4.83 37.60 13.68
C ILE A 6 5.69 38.15 14.83
N LEU A 7 5.45 37.68 16.05
CA LEU A 7 6.16 38.12 17.25
C LEU A 7 7.65 37.72 17.23
N ARG A 8 8.04 36.74 16.40
CA ARG A 8 9.46 36.42 16.17
C ARG A 8 10.22 37.57 15.51
N LYS A 9 9.56 38.34 14.63
CA LYS A 9 10.19 39.44 13.87
C LYS A 9 9.84 40.81 14.45
N TYR A 10 8.62 40.96 14.97
CA TYR A 10 8.13 42.21 15.56
C TYR A 10 7.52 41.97 16.94
N PRO A 11 8.35 41.75 17.98
CA PRO A 11 7.86 41.49 19.35
C PRO A 11 7.00 42.64 19.91
N SER A 12 7.24 43.87 19.47
CA SER A 12 6.50 45.07 19.87
C SER A 12 5.03 45.07 19.42
N THR A 13 4.63 44.20 18.47
CA THR A 13 3.23 44.07 18.05
C THR A 13 2.42 43.13 18.94
N TYR A 14 3.00 42.69 20.07
CA TYR A 14 2.31 41.86 21.06
C TYR A 14 1.00 42.52 21.52
N SER A 15 -0.03 41.69 21.72
CA SER A 15 -1.35 42.13 22.16
C SER A 15 -2.12 40.97 22.78
N ALA A 16 -3.19 41.27 23.51
CA ALA A 16 -4.07 40.27 24.15
C ALA A 16 -4.63 39.23 23.15
N VAL A 17 -4.75 39.56 21.86
CA VAL A 17 -5.19 38.62 20.82
C VAL A 17 -4.17 37.49 20.62
N HIS A 18 -2.88 37.78 20.72
CA HIS A 18 -1.83 36.77 20.61
C HIS A 18 -1.89 35.82 21.82
N GLU A 19 -2.11 36.37 23.01
CA GLU A 19 -2.22 35.62 24.26
C GLU A 19 -3.41 34.65 24.24
N HIS A 20 -4.58 35.13 23.80
CA HIS A 20 -5.77 34.31 23.65
C HIS A 20 -5.58 33.17 22.63
N LYS A 21 -4.88 33.43 21.52
CA LYS A 21 -4.55 32.38 20.56
C LYS A 21 -3.58 31.35 21.15
N TRP A 22 -2.60 31.81 21.91
CA TRP A 22 -1.63 30.93 22.55
C TRP A 22 -2.29 29.99 23.55
N SER A 23 -3.20 30.46 24.39
CA SER A 23 -3.88 29.59 25.36
C SER A 23 -4.65 28.44 24.68
N ILE A 24 -5.30 28.71 23.55
CA ILE A 24 -5.96 27.67 22.74
C ILE A 24 -4.94 26.68 22.18
N HIS A 25 -3.83 27.17 21.62
CA HIS A 25 -2.77 26.31 21.08
C HIS A 25 -2.07 25.49 22.16
N LEU A 26 -1.83 26.07 23.34
CA LEU A 26 -1.16 25.43 24.46
C LEU A 26 -1.92 24.20 24.93
N ILE A 27 -3.25 24.30 25.10
CA ILE A 27 -4.10 23.16 25.48
C ILE A 27 -3.94 22.03 24.45
N ARG A 28 -4.02 22.36 23.16
CA ARG A 28 -3.89 21.36 22.08
C ARG A 28 -2.51 20.71 22.06
N LEU A 29 -1.45 21.50 22.22
CA LEU A 29 -0.08 21.00 22.26
C LEU A 29 0.15 20.10 23.48
N GLN A 30 -0.37 20.46 24.65
CA GLN A 30 -0.32 19.62 25.84
C GLN A 30 -1.04 18.29 25.64
N SER A 31 -2.23 18.29 25.03
CA SER A 31 -2.94 17.04 24.70
C SER A 31 -2.11 16.17 23.74
N ILE A 32 -1.51 16.76 22.70
CA ILE A 32 -0.65 16.03 21.75
C ILE A 32 0.57 15.43 22.45
N LEU A 33 1.27 16.22 23.26
CA LEU A 33 2.44 15.77 24.02
C LEU A 33 2.08 14.63 24.97
N GLN A 34 0.90 14.68 25.60
CA GLN A 34 0.43 13.62 26.48
C GLN A 34 0.08 12.33 25.72
N LEU A 35 -0.64 12.45 24.59
CA LEU A 35 -1.05 11.31 23.78
C LEU A 35 0.15 10.57 23.17
N TYR A 36 1.15 11.32 22.72
CA TYR A 36 2.33 10.78 22.04
C TYR A 36 3.59 10.85 22.90
N LYS A 37 3.46 10.82 24.24
CA LYS A 37 4.58 10.98 25.17
C LYS A 37 5.75 10.03 24.93
N ASN A 38 5.48 8.82 24.44
CA ASN A 38 6.51 7.80 24.16
C ASN A 38 7.22 8.01 22.82
N VAL A 39 6.72 8.90 21.96
CA VAL A 39 7.32 9.23 20.64
C VAL A 39 8.43 10.26 20.79
N PHE A 40 8.35 11.12 21.80
CA PHE A 40 9.29 12.22 22.00
C PHE A 40 10.45 11.78 22.89
N THR A 41 11.68 12.03 22.46
CA THR A 41 12.88 11.87 23.29
C THR A 41 13.06 13.03 24.29
N PHE A 42 12.41 14.16 24.02
CA PHE A 42 12.42 15.35 24.86
C PHE A 42 11.05 16.03 24.78
N ILE A 43 10.48 16.39 25.95
CA ILE A 43 9.23 17.12 26.04
C ILE A 43 9.56 18.59 26.33
N PRO A 44 9.30 19.51 25.38
CA PRO A 44 9.60 20.92 25.60
C PRO A 44 8.69 21.53 26.67
N THR A 45 9.27 22.39 27.51
CA THR A 45 8.54 23.19 28.49
C THR A 45 7.86 24.38 27.82
N LEU A 46 6.57 24.23 27.52
CA LEU A 46 5.79 25.29 26.91
C LEU A 46 5.43 26.38 27.94
N PRO A 47 5.59 27.67 27.62
CA PRO A 47 5.25 28.75 28.53
C PRO A 47 3.73 28.84 28.72
N SER A 48 3.29 29.12 29.94
CA SER A 48 1.87 29.32 30.26
C SER A 48 1.31 30.61 29.65
N SER A 49 2.16 31.58 29.33
CA SER A 49 1.81 32.88 28.77
C SER A 49 2.85 33.36 27.77
N LEU A 50 2.47 34.07 26.69
CA LEU A 50 3.46 34.69 25.80
C LEU A 50 4.08 35.94 26.42
N SER A 51 3.37 36.60 27.35
CA SER A 51 3.87 37.80 28.02
C SER A 51 5.15 37.57 28.84
N SER A 52 5.39 36.32 29.29
CA SER A 52 6.60 35.93 30.02
C SER A 52 7.78 35.62 29.09
N CYS A 53 7.57 35.59 27.77
CA CYS A 53 8.62 35.29 26.79
C CYS A 53 9.44 36.54 26.45
N ARG A 54 10.77 36.44 26.55
CA ARG A 54 11.70 37.43 25.96
C ARG A 54 11.81 37.24 24.44
N GLN A 55 12.42 38.20 23.73
CA GLN A 55 12.57 38.12 22.25
C GLN A 55 13.20 36.81 21.78
N ASP A 56 14.28 36.36 22.41
CA ASP A 56 14.94 35.09 22.08
C ASP A 56 14.07 33.87 22.39
N ASN A 57 13.18 33.98 23.38
CA ASN A 57 12.26 32.91 23.77
C ASN A 57 11.21 32.67 22.69
N PHE A 58 10.82 33.66 21.87
CA PHE A 58 9.87 33.44 20.77
C PHE A 58 10.46 32.57 19.66
N LYS A 59 11.77 32.63 19.44
CA LYS A 59 12.45 31.74 18.47
C LYS A 59 12.42 30.31 18.98
N LEU A 60 12.89 30.09 20.22
CA LEU A 60 12.87 28.79 20.88
C LEU A 60 11.44 28.20 20.94
N LEU A 61 10.46 29.04 21.29
CA LEU A 61 9.04 28.68 21.34
C LEU A 61 8.49 28.18 20.00
N LEU A 62 8.98 28.69 18.87
CA LEU A 62 8.51 28.27 17.54
C LEU A 62 9.28 27.06 17.02
N ASP A 63 10.51 26.85 17.49
CA ASP A 63 11.32 25.67 17.17
C ASP A 63 10.73 24.41 17.84
N ASP A 64 10.16 24.53 19.05
CA ASP A 64 9.54 23.41 19.77
C ASP A 64 8.35 22.76 19.03
N PRO A 65 7.29 23.47 18.60
CA PRO A 65 6.23 22.92 17.77
C PRO A 65 6.71 22.37 16.43
N PHE A 66 7.77 22.96 15.86
CA PHE A 66 8.36 22.46 14.63
C PHE A 66 9.01 21.08 14.85
N ASN A 67 9.77 20.93 15.94
CA ASN A 67 10.39 19.66 16.33
C ASN A 67 9.32 18.61 16.67
N ILE A 68 8.29 18.98 17.43
CA ILE A 68 7.13 18.11 17.71
C ILE A 68 6.51 17.61 16.40
N SER A 69 6.24 18.51 15.46
CA SER A 69 5.66 18.16 14.16
C SER A 69 6.55 17.23 13.36
N LYS A 70 7.87 17.45 13.36
CA LYS A 70 8.84 16.59 12.68
C LYS A 70 8.87 15.18 13.27
N SER A 71 8.90 15.07 14.61
CA SER A 71 8.88 13.77 15.30
C SER A 71 7.59 13.01 15.04
N LEU A 72 6.43 13.67 15.13
CA LEU A 72 5.14 13.04 14.82
C LEU A 72 5.03 12.59 13.37
N ARG A 73 5.54 13.38 12.42
CA ARG A 73 5.58 12.98 11.01
C ARG A 73 6.48 11.77 10.80
N GLY A 74 7.66 11.74 11.44
CA GLY A 74 8.55 10.58 11.39
C GLY A 74 7.89 9.32 11.94
N PHE A 75 7.23 9.43 13.10
CA PHE A 75 6.48 8.34 13.71
C PHE A 75 5.33 7.84 12.81
N HIS A 76 4.56 8.76 12.22
CA HIS A 76 3.47 8.39 11.30
C HIS A 76 3.98 7.61 10.09
N LEU A 77 5.07 8.08 9.46
CA LEU A 77 5.67 7.37 8.31
C LEU A 77 6.20 5.99 8.70
N LEU A 78 6.75 5.84 9.90
CA LEU A 78 7.18 4.54 10.41
C LEU A 78 6.00 3.59 10.58
N GLN A 79 4.93 4.04 11.24
CA GLN A 79 3.72 3.23 11.42
C GLN A 79 3.04 2.88 10.10
N GLU A 80 2.99 3.82 9.15
CA GLU A 80 2.46 3.57 7.81
C GLU A 80 3.26 2.47 7.10
N LYS A 81 4.59 2.53 7.17
CA LYS A 81 5.46 1.50 6.63
C LYS A 81 5.25 0.14 7.31
N GLU A 82 5.21 0.10 8.65
CA GLU A 82 4.96 -1.13 9.40
C GLU A 82 3.60 -1.75 9.05
N PHE A 83 2.57 -0.91 8.88
CA PHE A 83 1.26 -1.34 8.45
C PHE A 83 1.27 -1.90 7.03
N GLN A 84 1.94 -1.22 6.09
CA GLN A 84 2.09 -1.69 4.71
C GLN A 84 2.82 -3.04 4.66
N ASP A 85 3.97 -3.15 5.36
CA ASP A 85 4.75 -4.38 5.42
C ASP A 85 3.93 -5.55 6.02
N SER A 86 3.16 -5.27 7.07
CA SER A 86 2.29 -6.27 7.72
C SER A 86 1.13 -6.69 6.82
N SER A 87 0.51 -5.74 6.12
CA SER A 87 -0.57 -6.01 5.18
C SER A 87 -0.10 -6.84 3.98
N ILE A 88 1.07 -6.51 3.43
CA ILE A 88 1.68 -7.30 2.33
C ILE A 88 1.95 -8.72 2.80
N ARG A 89 2.56 -8.91 3.97
CA ARG A 89 2.83 -10.25 4.53
C ARG A 89 1.54 -11.04 4.75
N ALA A 90 0.53 -10.43 5.37
CA ALA A 90 -0.75 -11.10 5.59
C ALA A 90 -1.40 -11.55 4.27
N HIS A 91 -1.40 -10.70 3.24
CA HIS A 91 -1.92 -11.07 1.92
C HIS A 91 -1.11 -12.16 1.23
N LEU A 92 0.21 -12.19 1.42
CA LEU A 92 1.06 -13.29 0.93
C LEU A 92 0.76 -14.59 1.64
N ASP A 93 0.60 -14.57 2.96
CA ASP A 93 0.27 -15.74 3.78
C ASP A 93 -1.11 -16.30 3.40
N ASP A 94 -2.12 -15.42 3.26
CA ASP A 94 -3.45 -15.80 2.79
C ASP A 94 -3.40 -16.44 1.40
N ARG A 95 -2.62 -15.86 0.49
CA ARG A 95 -2.46 -16.39 -0.86
C ARG A 95 -1.76 -17.74 -0.85
N ASN A 96 -0.71 -17.92 -0.05
CA ASN A 96 -0.02 -19.21 0.09
C ASN A 96 -0.93 -20.27 0.70
N ASN A 97 -1.72 -19.91 1.71
CA ASN A 97 -2.70 -20.81 2.28
C ASN A 97 -3.77 -21.21 1.25
N ASN A 98 -4.25 -20.25 0.45
CA ASN A 98 -5.17 -20.56 -0.65
C ASN A 98 -4.53 -21.46 -1.71
N PHE A 99 -3.22 -21.34 -1.99
CA PHE A 99 -2.55 -22.24 -2.93
C PHE A 99 -2.62 -23.71 -2.47
N GLU A 100 -2.46 -23.96 -1.17
CA GLU A 100 -2.51 -25.30 -0.59
C GLU A 100 -3.95 -25.82 -0.38
N THR A 101 -4.90 -24.93 -0.09
CA THR A 101 -6.25 -25.32 0.36
C THR A 101 -7.36 -25.12 -0.68
N ASP A 102 -7.28 -24.09 -1.52
CA ASP A 102 -8.26 -23.76 -2.55
C ASP A 102 -7.64 -23.00 -3.73
N LEU A 103 -7.27 -23.77 -4.75
CA LEU A 103 -6.69 -23.24 -5.98
C LEU A 103 -7.59 -22.21 -6.69
N SER A 104 -8.92 -22.30 -6.55
CA SER A 104 -9.82 -21.31 -7.15
C SER A 104 -9.67 -19.95 -6.47
N SER A 105 -9.64 -19.93 -5.13
CA SER A 105 -9.40 -18.70 -4.36
C SER A 105 -8.00 -18.14 -4.60
N PHE A 106 -6.98 -19.01 -4.73
CA PHE A 106 -5.64 -18.57 -5.12
C PHE A 106 -5.66 -17.85 -6.47
N ILE A 107 -6.23 -18.47 -7.51
CA ILE A 107 -6.33 -17.89 -8.85
C ILE A 107 -7.06 -16.54 -8.79
N ASN A 108 -8.17 -16.46 -8.05
CA ASN A 108 -8.91 -15.20 -7.91
C ASN A 108 -8.06 -14.11 -7.22
N SER A 109 -7.28 -14.45 -6.19
CA SER A 109 -6.40 -13.50 -5.51
C SER A 109 -5.19 -13.05 -6.34
N ALA A 110 -4.70 -13.92 -7.24
CA ALA A 110 -3.56 -13.64 -8.10
C ALA A 110 -3.92 -12.80 -9.33
N LEU A 111 -5.21 -12.68 -9.65
CA LEU A 111 -5.70 -11.97 -10.83
C LEU A 111 -6.26 -10.60 -10.44
N SER A 112 -5.76 -9.54 -11.07
CA SER A 112 -6.34 -8.19 -10.98
C SER A 112 -7.62 -8.04 -11.83
N ARG A 113 -8.43 -9.11 -11.93
CA ARG A 113 -9.65 -9.15 -12.76
C ARG A 113 -10.63 -10.21 -12.25
N THR A 114 -11.91 -9.98 -12.49
CA THR A 114 -12.96 -10.97 -12.23
C THR A 114 -12.85 -12.15 -13.20
N ARG A 115 -13.11 -13.36 -12.68
CA ARG A 115 -13.17 -14.58 -13.49
C ARG A 115 -14.23 -14.43 -14.59
N ARG A 116 -13.84 -14.70 -15.84
CA ARG A 116 -14.75 -14.77 -16.98
C ARG A 116 -15.01 -16.23 -17.30
N ARG A 117 -16.26 -16.56 -17.61
CA ARG A 117 -16.69 -17.90 -18.03
C ARG A 117 -17.33 -17.78 -19.41
N ILE A 118 -17.04 -18.76 -20.25
CA ILE A 118 -17.74 -18.99 -21.51
C ILE A 118 -18.48 -20.32 -21.33
N THR A 119 -19.74 -20.36 -21.70
CA THR A 119 -20.52 -21.59 -21.78
C THR A 119 -20.61 -21.97 -23.25
N LEU A 120 -20.32 -23.23 -23.56
CA LEU A 120 -20.39 -23.75 -24.91
C LEU A 120 -21.59 -24.68 -25.01
N ASP A 121 -22.46 -24.43 -25.98
CA ASP A 121 -23.66 -25.26 -26.18
C ASP A 121 -23.40 -26.48 -27.06
N ARG A 122 -22.32 -26.44 -27.86
CA ARG A 122 -21.93 -27.49 -28.80
C ARG A 122 -20.42 -27.52 -29.00
N VAL A 123 -19.86 -28.71 -29.15
CA VAL A 123 -18.44 -28.92 -29.46
C VAL A 123 -18.31 -29.91 -30.59
N PHE A 124 -17.55 -29.58 -31.62
CA PHE A 124 -17.26 -30.49 -32.72
C PHE A 124 -15.88 -31.10 -32.53
N ILE A 125 -15.81 -32.43 -32.43
CA ILE A 125 -14.57 -33.20 -32.39
C ILE A 125 -14.20 -33.57 -33.82
N ASP A 126 -13.11 -32.99 -34.31
CA ASP A 126 -12.55 -33.30 -35.61
C ASP A 126 -11.63 -34.53 -35.49
N HIS A 127 -12.18 -35.71 -35.81
CA HIS A 127 -11.45 -36.98 -35.81
C HIS A 127 -11.50 -37.61 -37.20
N PRO A 128 -10.38 -38.12 -37.75
CA PRO A 128 -10.29 -38.56 -39.14
C PRO A 128 -11.26 -39.69 -39.51
N THR A 129 -11.64 -40.55 -38.57
CA THR A 129 -12.54 -41.69 -38.82
C THR A 129 -13.92 -41.55 -38.19
N HIS A 130 -14.08 -40.67 -37.19
CA HIS A 130 -15.31 -40.58 -36.39
C HIS A 130 -15.55 -39.14 -35.93
N PRO A 131 -15.85 -38.21 -36.86
CA PRO A 131 -16.21 -36.85 -36.49
C PRO A 131 -17.50 -36.86 -35.68
N GLN A 132 -17.55 -36.08 -34.60
CA GLN A 132 -18.68 -36.08 -33.68
C GLN A 132 -19.05 -34.66 -33.23
N LEU A 133 -20.34 -34.33 -33.28
CA LEU A 133 -20.88 -33.12 -32.67
C LEU A 133 -21.48 -33.46 -31.31
N LEU A 134 -20.88 -32.94 -30.25
CA LEU A 134 -21.37 -33.06 -28.89
C LEU A 134 -22.37 -31.95 -28.60
N THR A 135 -23.52 -32.35 -28.04
CA THR A 135 -24.59 -31.44 -27.58
C THR A 135 -25.00 -31.71 -26.13
N ASP A 136 -24.57 -32.84 -25.54
CA ASP A 136 -24.80 -33.11 -24.13
C ASP A 136 -23.87 -32.25 -23.26
N PRO A 137 -24.38 -31.54 -22.23
CA PRO A 137 -23.57 -30.64 -21.43
C PRO A 137 -22.36 -31.30 -20.75
N LYS A 138 -22.50 -32.55 -20.30
CA LYS A 138 -21.41 -33.25 -19.62
C LYS A 138 -20.33 -33.65 -20.60
N ASP A 139 -20.72 -34.21 -21.74
CA ASP A 139 -19.77 -34.60 -22.79
C ASP A 139 -19.03 -33.36 -23.34
N ILE A 140 -19.73 -32.22 -23.45
CA ILE A 140 -19.12 -30.93 -23.81
C ILE A 140 -18.08 -30.51 -22.78
N ASP A 141 -18.43 -30.48 -21.48
CA ASP A 141 -17.50 -30.06 -20.42
C ASP A 141 -16.25 -30.96 -20.41
N ASP A 142 -16.43 -32.29 -20.48
CA ASP A 142 -15.33 -33.26 -20.49
C ASP A 142 -14.41 -33.06 -21.71
N ALA A 143 -14.99 -32.88 -22.91
CA ALA A 143 -14.22 -32.65 -24.13
C ALA A 143 -13.44 -31.32 -24.10
N VAL A 144 -14.05 -30.25 -23.59
CA VAL A 144 -13.44 -28.92 -23.47
C VAL A 144 -12.30 -28.93 -22.47
N VAL A 145 -12.51 -29.53 -21.29
CA VAL A 145 -11.47 -29.68 -20.26
C VAL A 145 -10.29 -30.46 -20.84
N ASN A 146 -10.55 -31.60 -21.48
CA ASN A 146 -9.49 -32.41 -22.07
C ASN A 146 -8.72 -31.66 -23.17
N HIS A 147 -9.41 -30.92 -24.04
CA HIS A 147 -8.77 -30.11 -25.07
C HIS A 147 -7.86 -29.06 -24.45
N PHE A 148 -8.36 -28.21 -23.55
CA PHE A 148 -7.57 -27.10 -22.99
C PHE A 148 -6.43 -27.57 -22.06
N GLN A 149 -6.51 -28.77 -21.50
CA GLN A 149 -5.41 -29.36 -20.75
C GLN A 149 -4.28 -29.89 -21.65
N ASN A 150 -4.59 -30.31 -22.89
CA ASN A 150 -3.65 -31.07 -23.72
C ASN A 150 -3.31 -30.44 -25.09
N PHE A 151 -3.99 -29.35 -25.50
CA PHE A 151 -3.80 -28.75 -26.83
C PHE A 151 -2.42 -28.13 -27.03
N VAL A 152 -1.73 -27.76 -25.94
CA VAL A 152 -0.35 -27.30 -25.99
C VAL A 152 0.56 -28.51 -25.79
N PRO A 153 1.41 -28.86 -26.76
CA PRO A 153 2.40 -29.91 -26.56
C PRO A 153 3.34 -29.51 -25.42
N ILE A 154 3.35 -30.29 -24.34
CA ILE A 154 4.33 -30.14 -23.28
C ILE A 154 5.68 -30.56 -23.88
N LYS A 155 6.58 -29.60 -24.09
CA LYS A 155 7.97 -29.92 -24.45
C LYS A 155 8.59 -30.63 -23.25
N SER A 156 9.00 -31.89 -23.44
CA SER A 156 9.59 -32.74 -22.40
C SER A 156 10.94 -32.22 -21.88
N THR A 157 11.55 -31.27 -22.60
CA THR A 157 12.81 -30.64 -22.23
C THR A 157 12.55 -29.21 -21.72
N PRO A 158 12.73 -28.95 -20.42
CA PRO A 158 12.68 -27.58 -19.90
C PRO A 158 13.79 -26.73 -20.55
N PRO A 159 13.52 -25.45 -20.86
CA PRO A 159 14.56 -24.54 -21.33
C PRO A 159 15.63 -24.38 -20.25
N ILE A 160 16.90 -24.49 -20.67
CA ILE A 160 18.06 -24.50 -19.77
C ILE A 160 18.57 -23.07 -19.49
N SER A 161 18.31 -22.14 -20.42
CA SER A 161 18.65 -20.71 -20.29
C SER A 161 17.55 -19.83 -20.90
N ILE A 162 17.49 -18.57 -20.50
CA ILE A 162 16.59 -17.56 -21.09
C ILE A 162 16.80 -17.44 -22.60
N ASP A 163 18.04 -17.60 -23.09
CA ASP A 163 18.40 -17.54 -24.51
C ASP A 163 17.81 -18.70 -25.33
N THR A 164 17.35 -19.76 -24.66
CA THR A 164 16.71 -20.91 -25.31
C THR A 164 15.19 -20.76 -25.40
N LEU A 165 14.63 -19.67 -24.86
CA LEU A 165 13.21 -19.38 -24.95
C LEU A 165 12.86 -18.87 -26.36
N PRO A 166 11.63 -19.15 -26.85
CA PRO A 166 11.12 -18.49 -28.05
C PRO A 166 11.13 -16.96 -27.89
N ASP A 167 11.36 -16.23 -28.99
CA ASP A 167 11.52 -14.76 -29.03
C ASP A 167 10.48 -13.98 -28.23
N ARG A 168 9.21 -14.41 -28.30
CA ARG A 168 8.11 -13.80 -27.54
C ARG A 168 8.38 -13.81 -26.03
N TRP A 169 8.85 -14.94 -25.51
CA TRP A 169 9.12 -15.11 -24.08
C TRP A 169 10.46 -14.49 -23.71
N PHE A 170 11.49 -14.62 -24.56
CA PHE A 170 12.76 -13.95 -24.35
C PHE A 170 12.55 -12.43 -24.14
N SER A 171 11.82 -11.78 -25.04
CA SER A 171 11.52 -10.35 -24.95
C SER A 171 10.70 -9.98 -23.70
N ALA A 172 9.76 -10.83 -23.29
CA ALA A 172 8.90 -10.57 -22.13
C ALA A 172 9.65 -10.66 -20.79
N TYR A 173 10.72 -11.46 -20.74
CA TYR A 173 11.55 -11.64 -19.55
C TYR A 173 12.86 -10.85 -19.61
N GLN A 174 13.05 -10.00 -20.63
CA GLN A 174 14.19 -9.09 -20.63
C GLN A 174 14.09 -8.12 -19.44
N PRO A 175 15.23 -7.78 -18.81
CA PRO A 175 15.27 -6.71 -17.82
C PRO A 175 14.70 -5.43 -18.42
N MET A 176 13.89 -4.71 -17.66
CA MET A 176 13.49 -3.36 -18.04
C MET A 176 14.68 -2.43 -17.77
N ASP A 177 14.98 -1.52 -18.69
CA ASP A 177 16.00 -0.49 -18.47
C ASP A 177 15.59 0.38 -17.25
N ASP A 178 16.57 0.69 -16.39
CA ASP A 178 16.42 1.49 -15.16
C ASP A 178 16.01 2.96 -15.44
#